data_AF-A0AAU6S0L7-F1
#
_entry.id   AF-A0AAU6S0L7-F1
#
_cell.length_a   1.000
_cell.length_b   1.000
_cell.length_c   1.000
_cell.angle_alpha   90.00
_cell.angle_beta   90.00
_cell.angle_gamma   90.00
#
_symmetry.space_group_name_H-M   'P 1'
#
loop_
_entity.id
_entity.type
_entity.pdbx_description
1 polymer ?
#
loop_
_entity_poly.entity_id
_entity_poly.type
_entity_poly.pdbx_seq_one_letter_code
_entity_poly.pdbx_strand_id
1 'polypeptide(L)'
;MYGFFSIAHLTALRWLIKTKQVVVDPKIKNQIVEEERIVSLLAKLDGDAPRCISEYHTYLEQKLLNGKTSLKSVRLALQPAIDLCTQFRLEGSNTPNQEQIDGYLLIKQGQRNALYGFVMFLNKKCGSSLVCVKPSRDAVLKANRSEIERQLMALNNQSKPLSDKDQLIWLQLGMAYFHNTQISLKTLATITIKHGGDEMNILTYKKQDYWIPKYIA
;
A
#
# COMPACT_ATOMS: atom_id res chain seq x y z
N MET A 1 -19.36 -16.83 -0.10
CA MET A 1 -19.37 -16.98 1.37
C MET A 1 -18.13 -17.81 1.76
N TYR A 2 -16.97 -17.17 1.89
CA TYR A 2 -15.71 -17.88 2.19
C TYR A 2 -15.54 -17.97 3.70
N GLY A 3 -15.65 -19.20 4.20
CA GLY A 3 -15.61 -19.55 5.61
C GLY A 3 -14.27 -19.23 6.24
N PHE A 4 -14.36 -18.64 7.43
CA PHE A 4 -13.28 -18.53 8.40
C PHE A 4 -12.58 -19.88 8.58
N PHE A 5 -11.34 -20.01 8.11
CA PHE A 5 -10.48 -21.13 8.50
C PHE A 5 -10.16 -21.02 9.99
N SER A 6 -11.00 -21.65 10.81
CA SER A 6 -10.84 -21.77 12.26
C SER A 6 -9.48 -22.38 12.62
N ILE A 7 -8.84 -21.79 13.62
CA ILE A 7 -7.50 -22.10 14.15
C ILE A 7 -7.32 -23.60 14.48
N ALA A 8 -8.41 -24.31 14.78
CA ALA A 8 -8.40 -25.75 15.07
C ALA A 8 -7.96 -26.61 13.87
N HIS A 9 -8.34 -26.24 12.64
CA HIS A 9 -7.99 -27.00 11.43
C HIS A 9 -6.50 -26.93 11.09
N LEU A 10 -5.85 -25.80 11.38
CA LEU A 10 -4.41 -25.63 11.19
C LEU A 10 -3.59 -26.51 12.14
N THR A 11 -4.09 -26.75 13.35
CA THR A 11 -3.42 -27.62 14.32
C THR A 11 -3.51 -29.09 13.92
N ALA A 12 -4.68 -29.55 13.47
CA ALA A 12 -4.87 -30.90 12.96
C ALA A 12 -4.01 -31.17 11.70
N LEU A 13 -4.00 -30.23 10.74
CA LEU A 13 -3.16 -30.32 9.54
C LEU A 13 -1.66 -30.34 9.88
N ARG A 14 -1.21 -29.50 10.82
CA ARG A 14 0.18 -29.49 11.30
C ARG A 14 0.57 -30.81 11.96
N TRP A 15 -0.34 -31.40 12.73
CA TRP A 15 -0.11 -32.72 13.33
C TRP A 15 0.02 -33.80 12.25
N LEU A 16 -0.87 -33.82 11.26
CA LEU A 16 -0.83 -34.77 10.14
C LEU A 16 0.46 -34.66 9.31
N ILE A 17 0.95 -33.44 9.08
CA ILE A 17 2.23 -33.19 8.40
C ILE A 17 3.40 -33.70 9.28
N LYS A 18 3.37 -33.41 10.58
CA LYS A 18 4.43 -33.81 11.53
C LYS A 18 4.51 -35.32 11.69
N THR A 19 3.36 -36.01 11.68
CA THR A 19 3.27 -37.48 11.76
C THR A 19 3.45 -38.17 10.40
N LYS A 20 3.77 -37.41 9.34
CA LYS A 20 3.95 -37.89 7.96
C LYS A 20 2.72 -38.61 7.38
N GLN A 21 1.54 -38.35 7.93
CA GLN A 21 0.27 -38.86 7.42
C GLN A 21 -0.20 -38.11 6.18
N VAL A 22 0.32 -36.89 5.98
CA VAL A 22 0.12 -36.09 4.76
C VAL A 22 1.47 -35.52 4.32
N VAL A 23 1.79 -35.68 3.03
CA VAL A 23 2.94 -35.03 2.40
C VAL A 23 2.44 -33.81 1.63
N VAL A 24 2.82 -32.63 2.08
CA VAL A 24 2.53 -31.38 1.35
C VAL A 24 3.71 -31.07 0.45
N ASP A 25 3.47 -31.03 -0.86
CA ASP A 25 4.47 -30.51 -1.80
C ASP A 25 4.57 -28.97 -1.61
N PRO A 26 5.72 -28.45 -1.14
CA PRO A 26 5.89 -27.02 -0.93
C PRO A 26 5.78 -26.22 -2.24
N LYS A 27 6.09 -26.80 -3.41
CA LYS A 27 5.96 -26.13 -4.71
C LYS A 27 4.50 -25.93 -5.06
N ILE A 28 3.69 -26.99 -4.99
CA ILE A 28 2.25 -26.94 -5.27
C ILE A 28 1.56 -25.96 -4.31
N LYS A 29 1.89 -26.04 -3.02
CA LYS A 29 1.35 -25.11 -2.02
C LYS A 29 1.67 -23.66 -2.36
N ASN A 30 2.92 -23.35 -2.71
CA ASN A 30 3.31 -21.98 -3.05
C ASN A 30 2.62 -21.48 -4.32
N GLN A 31 2.40 -22.36 -5.31
CA GLN A 31 1.65 -22.05 -6.51
C GLN A 31 0.20 -21.65 -6.17
N ILE A 32 -0.52 -22.49 -5.40
CA ILE A 32 -1.90 -22.21 -4.98
C ILE A 32 -1.97 -20.87 -4.23
N VAL A 33 -1.02 -20.62 -3.32
CA VAL A 33 -0.98 -19.36 -2.56
C VAL A 33 -0.76 -18.15 -3.48
N GLU A 34 0.08 -18.24 -4.51
CA GLU A 34 0.26 -17.12 -5.45
C GLU A 34 -0.97 -16.93 -6.36
N GLU A 35 -1.64 -18.01 -6.77
CA GLU A 35 -2.90 -17.95 -7.52
C GLU A 35 -4.00 -17.25 -6.70
N GLU A 36 -4.19 -17.65 -5.44
CA GLU A 36 -5.14 -17.01 -4.51
C GLU A 36 -4.83 -15.51 -4.33
N ARG A 37 -3.54 -15.15 -4.25
CA ARG A 37 -3.12 -13.75 -4.16
C ARG A 37 -3.44 -12.96 -5.42
N ILE A 38 -3.30 -13.54 -6.61
CA ILE A 38 -3.67 -12.90 -7.88
C ILE A 38 -5.19 -12.70 -7.93
N VAL A 39 -5.97 -13.72 -7.57
CA VAL A 39 -7.44 -13.62 -7.50
C VAL A 39 -7.88 -12.53 -6.53
N SER A 40 -7.31 -12.51 -5.32
CA SER A 40 -7.62 -11.47 -4.32
C SER A 40 -7.21 -10.08 -4.77
N LEU A 41 -6.14 -9.97 -5.56
CA LEU A 41 -5.70 -8.69 -6.11
C LEU A 41 -6.66 -8.17 -7.19
N LEU A 42 -7.11 -9.03 -8.09
CA LEU A 42 -8.09 -8.70 -9.14
C LEU A 42 -9.47 -8.38 -8.54
N ALA A 43 -9.84 -9.04 -7.44
CA ALA A 43 -11.09 -8.80 -6.74
C ALA A 43 -11.23 -7.35 -6.21
N LYS A 44 -10.12 -6.60 -6.08
CA LYS A 44 -10.16 -5.18 -5.70
C LYS A 44 -10.82 -4.26 -6.73
N LEU A 45 -11.04 -4.74 -7.95
CA LEU A 45 -11.66 -3.97 -9.03
C LEU A 45 -13.18 -4.17 -9.10
N ASP A 46 -13.80 -4.80 -8.09
CA ASP A 46 -15.25 -4.96 -7.90
C ASP A 46 -16.02 -5.51 -9.13
N GLY A 47 -15.33 -6.21 -10.03
CA GLY A 47 -15.89 -6.81 -11.24
C GLY A 47 -15.87 -5.92 -12.49
N ASP A 48 -15.61 -4.62 -12.37
CA ASP A 48 -15.41 -3.70 -13.50
C ASP A 48 -13.93 -3.38 -13.68
N ALA A 49 -13.13 -4.43 -13.90
CA ALA A 49 -11.71 -4.26 -14.16
C ALA A 49 -11.52 -3.48 -15.47
N PRO A 50 -10.74 -2.37 -15.46
CA PRO A 50 -10.45 -1.63 -16.67
C PRO A 50 -9.89 -2.55 -17.73
N ARG A 51 -10.33 -2.34 -18.98
CA ARG A 51 -9.95 -3.18 -20.12
C ARG A 51 -8.43 -3.35 -20.21
N CYS A 52 -7.68 -2.29 -19.93
CA CYS A 52 -6.22 -2.31 -19.94
C CYS A 52 -5.61 -3.26 -18.90
N ILE A 53 -6.23 -3.45 -17.73
CA ILE A 53 -5.79 -4.42 -16.71
C ILE A 53 -6.10 -5.84 -17.15
N SER A 54 -7.31 -6.10 -17.64
CA SER A 54 -7.71 -7.43 -18.12
C SER A 54 -6.79 -7.89 -19.25
N GLU A 55 -6.50 -7.01 -20.19
CA GLU A 55 -5.63 -7.32 -21.32
C GLU A 55 -4.15 -7.46 -20.91
N TYR A 56 -3.70 -6.69 -19.91
CA TYR A 56 -2.37 -6.86 -19.34
C TYR A 56 -2.24 -8.17 -18.56
N HIS A 57 -3.28 -8.58 -17.83
CA HIS A 57 -3.33 -9.87 -17.16
C HIS A 57 -3.20 -11.02 -18.15
N THR A 58 -3.99 -11.02 -19.22
CA THR A 58 -3.87 -12.01 -20.31
C THR A 58 -2.48 -12.01 -20.93
N TYR A 59 -1.86 -10.84 -21.14
CA TYR A 59 -0.48 -10.76 -21.63
C TYR A 59 0.54 -11.43 -20.68
N LEU A 60 0.35 -11.27 -19.37
CA LEU A 60 1.20 -11.89 -18.36
C LEU A 60 0.95 -13.40 -18.23
N GLU A 61 -0.29 -13.86 -18.35
CA GLU A 61 -0.64 -15.29 -18.41
C GLU A 61 0.01 -15.97 -19.61
N GLN A 62 -0.01 -15.34 -20.79
CA GLN A 62 0.68 -15.86 -21.96
C GLN A 62 2.20 -15.96 -21.75
N LYS A 63 2.82 -15.01 -21.04
CA LYS A 63 4.23 -15.14 -20.66
C LYS A 63 4.47 -16.29 -19.68
N LEU A 64 3.54 -16.52 -18.76
CA LEU A 64 3.62 -17.60 -17.77
C LEU A 64 3.54 -18.96 -18.45
N LEU A 65 2.57 -19.16 -19.34
CA LEU A 65 2.41 -20.40 -20.13
C LEU A 65 3.64 -20.70 -20.98
N ASN A 66 4.28 -19.66 -21.52
CA ASN A 66 5.51 -19.78 -22.30
C ASN A 66 6.78 -19.93 -21.43
N GLY A 67 6.67 -20.07 -20.11
CA GLY A 67 7.80 -20.22 -19.18
C GLY A 67 8.70 -18.98 -19.07
N LYS A 68 8.27 -17.81 -19.58
CA LYS A 68 9.07 -16.57 -19.58
C LYS A 68 8.96 -15.79 -18.27
N THR A 69 8.09 -16.22 -17.36
CA THR A 69 7.85 -15.58 -16.06
C THR A 69 7.31 -16.62 -15.07
N SER A 70 7.13 -16.21 -13.81
CA SER A 70 6.54 -17.02 -12.75
C SER A 70 5.28 -16.36 -12.19
N LEU A 71 4.40 -17.12 -11.53
CA LEU A 71 3.18 -16.59 -10.88
C LEU A 71 3.50 -15.43 -9.92
N LYS A 72 4.57 -15.56 -9.13
CA LYS A 72 5.06 -14.48 -8.26
C LYS A 72 5.36 -13.20 -9.04
N SER A 73 5.98 -13.33 -10.21
CA SER A 73 6.34 -12.20 -11.07
C SER A 73 5.10 -11.59 -11.74
N VAL A 74 4.13 -12.41 -12.14
CA VAL A 74 2.81 -11.95 -12.61
C VAL A 74 2.14 -11.11 -11.54
N ARG A 75 2.03 -11.62 -10.31
CA ARG A 75 1.45 -10.89 -9.18
C ARG A 75 2.17 -9.56 -8.92
N LEU A 76 3.51 -9.58 -8.89
CA LEU A 76 4.31 -8.38 -8.66
C LEU A 76 4.16 -7.34 -9.77
N ALA A 77 3.92 -7.76 -11.01
CA ALA A 77 3.70 -6.87 -12.13
C ALA A 77 2.26 -6.31 -12.17
N LEU A 78 1.26 -7.10 -11.75
CA LEU A 78 -0.14 -6.68 -11.67
C LEU A 78 -0.38 -5.68 -10.54
N GLN A 79 0.24 -5.89 -9.38
CA GLN A 79 0.03 -5.06 -8.18
C GLN A 79 0.11 -3.55 -8.46
N PRO A 80 1.19 -3.00 -9.06
CA PRO A 80 1.27 -1.57 -9.33
C PRO A 80 0.23 -1.08 -10.36
N ALA A 81 -0.10 -1.91 -11.35
CA ALA A 81 -1.06 -1.55 -12.39
C ALA A 81 -2.47 -1.42 -11.80
N ILE A 82 -2.86 -2.37 -10.95
CA ILE A 82 -4.16 -2.37 -10.27
C ILE A 82 -4.22 -1.22 -9.26
N ASP A 83 -3.18 -1.03 -8.44
CA ASP A 83 -3.14 0.06 -7.47
C ASP A 83 -3.23 1.44 -8.17
N LEU A 84 -2.59 1.61 -9.34
CA LEU A 84 -2.70 2.82 -10.17
C LEU A 84 -4.14 3.04 -10.64
N CYS A 85 -4.76 2.01 -11.25
CA CYS A 85 -6.13 2.12 -11.75
C CYS A 85 -7.15 2.40 -10.63
N THR A 86 -7.01 1.73 -9.49
CA THR A 86 -7.88 1.96 -8.32
C THR A 86 -7.69 3.36 -7.75
N GLN A 87 -6.44 3.85 -7.66
CA GLN A 87 -6.16 5.19 -7.12
C GLN A 87 -6.81 6.30 -7.95
N PHE A 88 -6.84 6.16 -9.28
CA PHE A 88 -7.40 7.16 -10.19
C PHE A 88 -8.79 6.80 -10.72
N ARG A 89 -9.42 5.74 -10.16
CA ARG A 89 -10.77 5.28 -10.54
C ARG A 89 -10.92 5.13 -12.06
N LEU A 90 -9.94 4.48 -12.68
CA LEU A 90 -10.04 4.13 -14.09
C LEU A 90 -11.10 3.04 -14.23
N GLU A 91 -11.92 3.16 -15.27
CA GLU A 91 -13.06 2.27 -15.56
C GLU A 91 -13.19 2.06 -17.07
N GLY A 92 -13.87 0.98 -17.46
CA GLY A 92 -14.17 0.68 -18.86
C GLY A 92 -12.93 0.63 -19.76
N SER A 93 -12.93 1.44 -20.83
CA SER A 93 -11.83 1.49 -21.82
C SER A 93 -10.75 2.54 -21.51
N ASN A 94 -10.82 3.21 -20.37
CA ASN A 94 -9.86 4.23 -20.01
C ASN A 94 -8.48 3.62 -19.69
N THR A 95 -7.44 4.35 -20.07
CA THR A 95 -6.04 4.01 -19.78
C THR A 95 -5.40 5.16 -19.00
N PRO A 96 -4.40 4.87 -18.15
CA PRO A 96 -3.73 5.93 -17.41
C PRO A 96 -3.00 6.88 -18.35
N ASN A 97 -3.06 8.17 -18.04
CA ASN A 97 -2.26 9.21 -18.69
C ASN A 97 -0.93 9.45 -17.94
N GLN A 98 -0.07 10.32 -18.49
CA GLN A 98 1.25 10.60 -17.92
C GLN A 98 1.17 11.22 -16.52
N GLU A 99 0.24 12.16 -16.31
CA GLU A 99 0.04 12.83 -15.01
C GLU A 99 -0.35 11.82 -13.91
N GLN A 100 -1.21 10.86 -14.23
CA GLN A 100 -1.62 9.80 -13.32
C GLN A 100 -0.45 8.87 -12.98
N ILE A 101 0.39 8.53 -13.95
CA ILE A 101 1.61 7.74 -13.72
C ILE A 101 2.58 8.51 -12.81
N ASP A 102 2.82 9.79 -13.09
CA ASP A 102 3.74 10.62 -12.31
C ASP A 102 3.22 10.82 -10.89
N GLY A 103 1.91 11.10 -10.72
CA GLY A 103 1.26 11.21 -9.42
C GLY A 103 1.31 9.90 -8.62
N TYR A 104 1.16 8.75 -9.27
CA TYR A 104 1.33 7.45 -8.62
C TYR A 104 2.78 7.23 -8.16
N LEU A 105 3.75 7.48 -9.03
CA LEU A 105 5.17 7.27 -8.74
C LEU A 105 5.72 8.26 -7.71
N LEU A 106 5.11 9.44 -7.60
CA LEU A 106 5.40 10.41 -6.54
C LEU A 106 5.15 9.83 -5.15
N ILE A 107 4.10 9.01 -5.00
CA ILE A 107 3.73 8.35 -3.74
C ILE A 107 4.42 6.98 -3.60
N LYS A 108 4.52 6.22 -4.70
CA LYS A 108 4.99 4.82 -4.74
C LYS A 108 6.29 4.68 -5.53
N GLN A 109 7.30 5.50 -5.22
CA GLN A 109 8.58 5.53 -5.93
C GLN A 109 9.25 4.15 -6.13
N GLY A 110 9.12 3.25 -5.14
CA GLY A 110 9.72 1.91 -5.18
C GLY A 110 9.05 0.96 -6.18
N GLN A 111 7.87 1.31 -6.68
CA GLN A 111 7.12 0.49 -7.64
C GLN A 111 7.44 0.83 -9.10
N ARG A 112 8.33 1.80 -9.37
CA ARG A 112 8.70 2.22 -10.73
C ARG A 112 9.01 1.05 -11.67
N ASN A 113 9.88 0.14 -11.25
CA ASN A 113 10.32 -0.98 -12.08
C ASN A 113 9.20 -2.00 -12.32
N ALA A 114 8.33 -2.21 -11.33
CA ALA A 114 7.20 -3.12 -11.45
C ALA A 114 6.12 -2.53 -12.37
N LEU A 115 5.92 -1.21 -12.33
CA LEU A 115 4.97 -0.48 -13.18
C LEU A 115 5.48 -0.36 -14.63
N TYR A 116 6.79 -0.33 -14.85
CA TYR A 116 7.39 -0.18 -16.18
C TYR A 116 6.89 -1.21 -17.20
N GLY A 117 6.72 -2.47 -16.77
CA GLY A 117 6.19 -3.52 -17.64
C GLY A 117 4.79 -3.24 -18.16
N PHE A 118 3.93 -2.63 -17.32
CA PHE A 118 2.58 -2.22 -17.69
C PHE A 118 2.60 -1.04 -18.64
N VAL A 119 3.42 -0.02 -18.37
CA VAL A 119 3.57 1.15 -19.24
C VAL A 119 4.07 0.77 -20.63
N MET A 120 5.07 -0.13 -20.71
CA MET A 120 5.55 -0.63 -21.99
C MET A 120 4.49 -1.44 -22.75
N PHE A 121 3.67 -2.21 -22.03
CA PHE A 121 2.53 -2.91 -22.63
C PHE A 121 1.51 -1.92 -23.21
N LEU A 122 1.15 -0.87 -22.47
CA LEU A 122 0.24 0.18 -22.93
C LEU A 122 0.79 0.91 -24.16
N ASN A 123 2.05 1.32 -24.15
CA ASN A 123 2.68 2.00 -25.29
C ASN A 123 2.64 1.14 -26.55
N LYS A 124 2.96 -0.15 -26.42
CA LYS A 124 2.91 -1.09 -27.56
C LYS A 124 1.49 -1.28 -28.10
N LYS A 125 0.49 -1.24 -27.22
CA LYS A 125 -0.90 -1.52 -27.58
C LYS A 125 -1.65 -0.30 -28.12
N CYS A 126 -1.46 0.84 -27.49
CA CYS A 126 -2.21 2.07 -27.73
C CYS A 126 -1.43 3.08 -28.58
N GLY A 127 -0.16 2.82 -28.90
CA GLY A 127 0.72 3.78 -29.58
C GLY A 127 1.11 4.97 -28.71
N SER A 128 0.89 4.88 -27.40
CA SER A 128 1.22 5.94 -26.45
C SER A 128 2.73 6.07 -26.22
N SER A 129 3.15 7.23 -25.71
CA SER A 129 4.55 7.51 -25.32
C SER A 129 4.65 7.79 -23.81
N LEU A 130 4.03 6.94 -23.00
CA LEU A 130 4.04 7.05 -21.55
C LEU A 130 5.41 6.65 -20.99
N VAL A 131 5.86 7.33 -19.94
CA VAL A 131 7.17 7.11 -19.32
C VAL A 131 7.06 7.00 -17.80
N CYS A 132 7.88 6.13 -17.21
CA CYS A 132 8.02 6.04 -15.76
C CYS A 132 9.17 6.95 -15.30
N VAL A 133 8.89 8.21 -14.99
CA VAL A 133 9.90 9.16 -14.50
C VAL A 133 10.14 8.95 -13.01
N LYS A 134 11.39 9.08 -12.54
CA LYS A 134 11.67 9.10 -11.10
C LYS A 134 11.34 10.50 -10.57
N PRO A 135 10.48 10.63 -9.56
CA PRO A 135 10.19 11.94 -8.99
C PRO A 135 11.45 12.54 -8.35
N SER A 136 11.57 13.87 -8.40
CA SER A 136 12.67 14.57 -7.73
C SER A 136 12.52 14.47 -6.20
N ARG A 137 13.63 14.58 -5.48
CA ARG A 137 13.61 14.55 -4.01
C ARG A 137 12.69 15.63 -3.44
N ASP A 138 12.74 16.83 -4.00
CA ASP A 138 11.95 17.97 -3.54
C ASP A 138 10.45 17.77 -3.78
N ALA A 139 10.09 17.19 -4.92
CA ALA A 139 8.70 16.84 -5.21
C ALA A 139 8.16 15.81 -4.21
N VAL A 140 8.94 14.78 -3.89
CA VAL A 140 8.57 13.76 -2.88
C VAL A 140 8.41 14.39 -1.49
N LEU A 141 9.35 15.26 -1.07
CA LEU A 141 9.25 15.94 0.21
C LEU A 141 8.00 16.83 0.31
N LYS A 142 7.70 17.57 -0.76
CA LYS A 142 6.50 18.41 -0.83
C LYS A 142 5.23 17.57 -0.76
N ALA A 143 5.14 16.50 -1.53
CA ALA A 143 3.99 15.59 -1.52
C ALA A 143 3.77 14.93 -0.15
N ASN A 144 4.85 14.45 0.49
CA ASN A 144 4.78 13.88 1.82
C ASN A 144 4.28 14.90 2.85
N ARG A 145 4.76 16.15 2.78
CA ARG A 145 4.31 17.21 3.69
C ARG A 145 2.83 17.52 3.49
N SER A 146 2.37 17.66 2.24
CA SER A 146 0.95 17.88 1.92
C SER A 146 0.07 16.73 2.39
N GLU A 147 0.54 15.48 2.29
CA GLU A 147 -0.21 14.32 2.77
C GLU A 147 -0.30 14.27 4.29
N ILE A 148 0.79 14.58 5.01
CA ILE A 148 0.78 14.69 6.47
C ILE A 148 -0.20 15.77 6.92
N GLU A 149 -0.20 16.93 6.24
CA GLU A 149 -1.12 18.03 6.52
C GLU A 149 -2.58 17.62 6.33
N ARG A 150 -2.88 16.95 5.22
CA ARG A 150 -4.23 16.43 4.93
C ARG A 150 -4.70 15.47 6.01
N GLN A 151 -3.82 14.58 6.49
CA GLN A 151 -4.16 13.64 7.57
C GLN A 151 -4.37 14.36 8.91
N LEU A 152 -3.55 15.36 9.24
CA LEU A 152 -3.76 16.20 10.42
C LEU A 152 -5.12 16.91 10.36
N MET A 153 -5.45 17.54 9.24
CA MET A 153 -6.76 18.19 9.07
C MET A 153 -7.91 17.19 9.17
N ALA A 154 -7.77 16.00 8.59
CA ALA A 154 -8.78 14.95 8.69
C ALA A 154 -9.01 14.51 10.14
N LEU A 155 -7.95 14.30 10.91
CA LEU A 155 -8.03 13.98 12.35
C LEU A 155 -8.65 15.12 13.16
N ASN A 156 -8.30 16.37 12.85
CA ASN A 156 -8.87 17.54 13.51
C ASN A 156 -10.39 17.66 13.28
N ASN A 157 -10.85 17.24 12.10
CA ASN A 157 -12.26 17.33 11.71
C ASN A 157 -13.10 16.10 12.13
N GLN A 158 -12.50 15.10 12.79
CA GLN A 158 -13.24 13.95 13.32
C GLN A 158 -14.07 14.33 14.56
N SER A 159 -15.19 13.62 14.74
CA SER A 159 -16.00 13.72 15.96
C SER A 159 -15.18 13.32 17.17
N LYS A 160 -15.22 14.15 18.21
CA LYS A 160 -14.46 13.95 19.45
C LYS A 160 -15.28 13.18 20.49
N PRO A 161 -14.63 12.48 21.44
CA PRO A 161 -13.18 12.34 21.62
C PRO A 161 -12.53 11.42 20.58
N LEU A 162 -11.27 11.72 20.22
CA LEU A 162 -10.45 10.85 19.39
C LEU A 162 -10.12 9.55 20.13
N SER A 163 -10.09 8.43 19.41
CA SER A 163 -9.56 7.15 19.93
C SER A 163 -8.11 7.31 20.37
N ASP A 164 -7.67 6.55 21.38
CA ASP A 164 -6.26 6.48 21.80
C ASP A 164 -5.29 6.27 20.63
N LYS A 165 -5.71 5.47 19.64
CA LYS A 165 -4.93 5.24 18.42
C LYS A 165 -4.80 6.51 17.58
N ASP A 166 -5.88 7.26 17.40
CA ASP A 166 -5.91 8.48 16.61
C ASP A 166 -5.15 9.62 17.29
N GLN A 167 -5.14 9.65 18.63
CA GLN A 167 -4.28 10.55 19.41
C GLN A 167 -2.79 10.25 19.18
N LEU A 168 -2.40 8.98 19.17
CA LEU A 168 -1.01 8.60 18.85
C LEU A 168 -0.64 8.94 17.40
N ILE A 169 -1.56 8.76 16.45
CA ILE A 169 -1.35 9.16 15.05
C ILE A 169 -1.21 10.68 14.94
N TRP A 170 -2.02 11.46 15.66
CA TRP A 170 -1.89 12.92 15.72
C TRP A 170 -0.48 13.34 16.17
N LEU A 171 0.04 12.76 17.26
CA LEU A 171 1.39 13.06 17.74
C LEU A 171 2.46 12.63 16.73
N GLN A 172 2.29 11.47 16.08
CA GLN A 172 3.20 11.01 15.05
C GLN A 172 3.27 11.97 13.86
N LEU A 173 2.12 12.39 13.36
CA LEU A 173 2.00 13.32 12.24
C LEU A 173 2.49 14.72 12.62
N GLY A 174 2.21 15.18 13.84
CA GLY A 174 2.71 16.45 14.37
C GLY A 174 4.24 16.47 14.46
N MET A 175 4.86 15.39 14.96
CA MET A 175 6.31 15.23 14.95
C MET A 175 6.90 15.32 13.54
N ALA A 176 6.25 14.66 12.58
CA ALA A 176 6.69 14.69 11.19
C ALA A 176 6.49 16.06 10.52
N TYR A 177 5.39 16.75 10.82
CA TYR A 177 5.03 18.03 10.19
C TYR A 177 5.81 19.22 10.75
N PHE A 178 5.80 19.39 12.09
CA PHE A 178 6.38 20.55 12.75
C PHE A 178 7.89 20.41 12.98
N HIS A 179 8.37 19.18 13.19
CA HIS A 179 9.76 18.91 13.61
C HIS A 179 10.55 18.06 12.62
N ASN A 180 9.97 17.74 11.46
CA ASN A 180 10.57 16.89 10.42
C ASN A 180 11.17 15.58 10.98
N THR A 181 10.56 15.05 12.06
CA THR A 181 11.10 13.93 12.83
C THR A 181 10.12 12.76 12.76
N GLN A 182 10.60 11.65 12.21
CA GLN A 182 9.82 10.42 12.10
C GLN A 182 9.95 9.60 13.39
N ILE A 183 8.81 9.21 13.96
CA ILE A 183 8.73 8.39 15.17
C ILE A 183 7.73 7.26 14.96
N SER A 184 7.96 6.09 15.56
CA SER A 184 7.02 4.96 15.46
C SER A 184 5.92 5.07 16.50
N LEU A 185 4.72 4.60 16.17
CA LEU A 185 3.58 4.53 17.12
C LEU A 185 3.92 3.72 18.39
N LYS A 186 4.73 2.65 18.24
CA LYS A 186 5.19 1.84 19.39
C LYS A 186 6.05 2.65 20.34
N THR A 187 6.90 3.52 19.80
CA THR A 187 7.74 4.40 20.61
C THR A 187 6.90 5.49 21.27
N LEU A 188 5.93 6.08 20.55
CA LEU A 188 5.03 7.08 21.12
C LEU A 188 4.21 6.53 22.29
N ALA A 189 3.74 5.28 22.18
CA ALA A 189 2.99 4.61 23.25
C ALA A 189 3.78 4.44 24.55
N THR A 190 5.12 4.53 24.51
CA THR A 190 6.00 4.37 25.68
C THR A 190 6.60 5.68 26.18
N ILE A 191 6.49 6.77 25.42
CA ILE A 191 7.09 8.06 25.78
C ILE A 191 6.15 8.82 26.71
N THR A 192 6.72 9.51 27.70
CA THR A 192 5.99 10.43 28.56
C THR A 192 5.54 11.66 27.76
N ILE A 193 4.23 11.84 27.66
CA ILE A 193 3.62 13.05 27.11
C ILE A 193 3.31 13.97 28.29
N LYS A 194 3.87 15.18 28.29
CA LYS A 194 3.53 16.22 29.27
C LYS A 194 2.59 17.24 28.63
N HIS A 195 1.77 17.90 29.43
CA HIS A 195 0.95 19.01 28.96
C HIS A 195 1.74 20.32 29.08
N GLY A 196 1.97 20.96 27.94
CA GLY A 196 2.57 22.29 27.85
C GLY A 196 1.47 23.34 27.80
N GLY A 197 0.89 23.67 28.95
CA GLY A 197 -0.24 24.60 29.02
C GLY A 197 -1.52 24.07 28.35
N ASP A 198 -2.42 24.99 28.00
CA ASP A 198 -3.78 24.65 27.55
C ASP A 198 -3.82 24.08 26.13
N GLU A 199 -2.92 24.50 25.24
CA GLU A 199 -2.99 24.17 23.81
C GLU A 199 -1.90 23.24 23.28
N MET A 200 -0.85 22.92 24.06
CA MET A 200 0.30 22.15 23.57
C MET A 200 0.54 20.86 24.36
N ASN A 201 1.02 19.82 23.65
CA ASN A 201 1.62 18.62 24.20
C ASN A 201 3.14 18.69 24.04
N ILE A 202 3.88 18.28 25.07
CA ILE A 202 5.35 18.20 25.06
C ILE A 202 5.73 16.72 25.03
N LEU A 203 6.46 16.32 24.00
CA LEU A 203 6.97 14.97 23.82
C LEU A 203 8.49 14.96 24.01
N THR A 204 9.01 14.21 24.98
CA THR A 204 10.46 14.06 25.16
C THR A 204 10.97 12.86 24.37
N TYR A 205 11.71 13.10 23.29
CA TYR A 205 12.29 12.06 22.44
C TYR A 205 13.78 12.34 22.20
N LYS A 206 14.64 11.32 22.33
CA LYS A 206 16.11 11.46 22.17
C LYS A 206 16.74 12.62 22.98
N LYS A 207 16.26 12.85 24.22
CA LYS A 207 16.69 13.95 25.11
C LYS A 207 16.39 15.35 24.56
N GLN A 208 15.45 15.48 23.62
CA GLN A 208 14.91 16.76 23.15
C GLN A 208 13.40 16.81 23.41
N ASP A 209 12.91 17.99 23.75
CA ASP A 209 11.49 18.25 23.97
C ASP A 209 10.87 18.84 22.70
N TYR A 210 9.80 18.20 22.24
CA TYR A 210 9.07 18.59 21.03
C TYR A 210 7.68 19.09 21.41
N TRP A 211 7.33 20.27 20.89
CA TRP A 211 6.05 20.93 21.14
C TRP A 211 5.09 20.66 20.01
N ILE A 212 3.97 20.02 20.30
CA ILE A 212 2.96 19.63 19.31
C ILE A 212 1.60 20.21 19.75
N PRO A 213 0.89 20.94 18.87
CA PRO A 213 -0.46 21.41 19.19
C PRO A 213 -1.37 20.26 19.61
N LYS A 214 -2.25 20.50 20.58
CA LYS A 214 -3.37 19.62 20.87
C LYS A 214 -4.35 19.68 19.70
N TYR A 215 -5.07 18.58 19.47
CA TYR A 215 -6.24 18.65 18.61
C TYR A 215 -7.22 19.63 19.27
N ILE A 216 -7.73 20.58 18.49
CA ILE A 216 -8.72 21.55 19.00
C ILE A 216 -9.93 20.73 19.44
N ALA A 217 -10.54 21.00 20.60
CA ALA A 217 -11.75 20.34 21.10
C ALA A 217 -13.03 20.89 20.45
#